data_AF-A0A926Z199-F1
#
_entry.id   AF-A0A926Z199-F1
#
_cell.length_a   1.000
_cell.length_b   1.000
_cell.length_c   1.000
_cell.angle_alpha   90.00
_cell.angle_beta   90.00
_cell.angle_gamma   90.00
#
_symmetry.space_group_name_H-M   'P 1'
#
loop_
_entity.id
_entity.type
_entity.pdbx_description
1 polymer ?
#
loop_
_entity_poly.entity_id
_entity_poly.type
_entity_poly.pdbx_seq_one_letter_code
_entity_poly.pdbx_strand_id
1 'polypeptide(L)'
;MWHISLNNEWLYFTLVRRLAWFLNGQKNVIISDLVNSFYTWSNSISVQNNLVIKILVTLGTDQTKTELVKITCEQNLTRNELLKKINNVLPNIPIFKDYVLEISPYFAKVLHPITLDKVNWLLRCFDEMEETTEVTSVEYLLNHLSTSIVGNFPELVNWFKNNYNNSSKQSKLSSQARQKLRIWIGAVNYQDFSNLVDLIIKRIGITQKEENQLTKRQGFWANYSNSFMRIKILLPMQSYQIINHDLRVDQDVQKLLPDGSDNTEICIFDLGNQGLIVEFFRGRGSETRIFPQNNDIESILFGSQPLSVKKIRKLGGEAHDHVLGWQWSCEKLLRTKYTILPNTGTLSFIGLPIKYGKYNVNLGLPQPDYQKLNERENQVRKWKQIINQLELEAKQSVL
;
A
#
# COMPACT_ATOMS: atom_id res chain seq x y z
N MET A 1 45.87 -27.33 -6.98
CA MET A 1 45.33 -27.46 -5.61
C MET A 1 43.82 -27.31 -5.57
N TRP A 2 43.23 -26.21 -6.05
CA TRP A 2 41.77 -26.02 -6.05
C TRP A 2 40.98 -27.14 -6.77
N HIS A 3 41.44 -27.62 -7.93
CA HIS A 3 40.81 -28.79 -8.57
C HIS A 3 40.90 -30.08 -7.72
N ILE A 4 42.01 -30.27 -7.01
CA ILE A 4 42.23 -31.47 -6.17
C ILE A 4 41.31 -31.41 -4.94
N SER A 5 41.08 -30.22 -4.39
CA SER A 5 40.25 -30.05 -3.20
C SER A 5 38.80 -30.46 -3.42
N LEU A 6 38.27 -30.40 -4.65
CA LEU A 6 36.92 -30.87 -4.95
C LEU A 6 36.68 -32.34 -4.58
N ASN A 7 37.73 -33.16 -4.57
CA ASN A 7 37.68 -34.58 -4.23
C ASN A 7 38.25 -34.87 -2.83
N ASN A 8 38.63 -33.84 -2.07
CA ASN A 8 39.19 -33.96 -0.73
C ASN A 8 38.55 -32.95 0.21
N GLU A 9 37.59 -33.43 1.00
CA GLU A 9 36.75 -32.62 1.87
C GLU A 9 37.57 -31.78 2.87
N TRP A 10 38.56 -32.38 3.55
CA TRP A 10 39.43 -31.67 4.47
C TRP A 10 40.20 -30.52 3.79
N LEU A 11 40.74 -30.77 2.60
CA LEU A 11 41.48 -29.76 1.84
C LEU A 11 40.54 -28.65 1.36
N TYR A 12 39.34 -29.00 0.89
CA TYR A 12 38.32 -28.04 0.46
C TYR A 12 37.96 -27.09 1.60
N PHE A 13 37.57 -27.64 2.76
CA PHE A 13 37.23 -26.84 3.94
C PHE A 13 38.39 -25.94 4.38
N THR A 14 39.60 -26.49 4.44
CA THR A 14 40.78 -25.74 4.87
C THR A 14 41.06 -24.57 3.94
N LEU A 15 41.05 -24.79 2.63
CA LEU A 15 41.34 -23.75 1.64
C LEU A 15 40.26 -22.68 1.60
N VAL A 16 38.98 -23.08 1.59
CA VAL A 16 37.85 -22.14 1.56
C VAL A 16 37.81 -21.26 2.80
N ARG A 17 38.02 -21.82 4.00
CA ARG A 17 38.02 -21.04 5.25
C ARG A 17 39.19 -20.06 5.30
N ARG A 18 40.39 -20.51 4.94
CA ARG A 18 41.57 -19.64 4.89
C ARG A 18 41.40 -18.53 3.87
N LEU A 19 40.82 -18.83 2.70
CA LEU A 19 40.51 -17.80 1.72
C LEU A 19 39.50 -16.78 2.25
N ALA A 20 38.42 -17.22 2.89
CA ALA A 20 37.44 -16.31 3.50
C ALA A 20 38.08 -15.37 4.55
N TRP A 21 38.95 -15.89 5.42
CA TRP A 21 39.69 -15.08 6.38
C TRP A 21 40.65 -14.08 5.71
N PHE A 22 41.34 -14.49 4.64
CA PHE A 22 42.22 -13.62 3.87
C PHE A 22 41.48 -12.45 3.22
N LEU A 23 40.32 -12.74 2.62
CA LEU A 23 39.45 -11.75 2.00
C LEU A 23 38.83 -10.83 3.06
N ASN A 24 38.57 -11.34 4.26
CA ASN A 24 38.18 -10.55 5.44
C ASN A 24 39.37 -9.91 6.19
N GLY A 25 40.53 -9.77 5.54
CA GLY A 25 41.65 -8.95 6.04
C GLY A 25 42.80 -9.71 6.74
N GLN A 26 42.68 -11.00 7.05
CA GLN A 26 43.77 -11.77 7.67
C GLN A 26 44.78 -12.26 6.63
N LYS A 27 45.76 -11.43 6.26
CA LYS A 27 46.63 -11.69 5.09
C LYS A 27 47.61 -12.87 5.20
N ASN A 28 47.87 -13.39 6.40
CA ASN A 28 48.90 -14.44 6.63
C ASN A 28 48.32 -15.87 6.73
N VAL A 29 47.06 -16.09 6.40
CA VAL A 29 46.39 -17.39 6.56
C VAL A 29 46.44 -18.28 5.32
N ILE A 30 46.76 -17.71 4.15
CA ILE A 30 46.89 -18.39 2.85
C ILE A 30 47.90 -17.62 1.99
N ILE A 31 48.70 -18.33 1.19
CA ILE A 31 49.69 -17.69 0.30
C ILE A 31 49.01 -16.97 -0.87
N SER A 32 49.59 -15.86 -1.33
CA SER A 32 49.03 -15.01 -2.39
C SER A 32 48.80 -15.76 -3.71
N ASP A 33 49.68 -16.68 -4.08
CA ASP A 33 49.55 -17.44 -5.34
C ASP A 33 48.32 -18.36 -5.34
N LEU A 34 47.93 -18.87 -4.17
CA LEU A 34 46.69 -19.63 -4.00
C LEU A 34 45.45 -18.73 -4.14
N VAL A 35 45.52 -17.50 -3.64
CA VAL A 35 44.44 -16.50 -3.80
C VAL A 35 44.30 -16.09 -5.26
N ASN A 36 45.42 -15.80 -5.94
CA ASN A 36 45.39 -15.39 -7.35
C ASN A 36 44.87 -16.52 -8.24
N SER A 37 45.31 -17.76 -8.01
CA SER A 37 44.83 -18.94 -8.76
C SER A 37 43.38 -19.31 -8.44
N PHE A 38 42.83 -18.88 -7.29
CA PHE A 38 41.42 -19.09 -6.97
C PHE A 38 40.51 -18.39 -7.98
N TYR A 39 40.75 -17.13 -8.33
CA TYR A 39 39.87 -16.39 -9.24
C TYR A 39 39.80 -17.05 -10.62
N THR A 40 40.93 -17.48 -11.16
CA THR A 40 40.97 -18.25 -12.42
C THR A 40 40.17 -19.54 -12.32
N TRP A 41 40.32 -20.28 -11.21
CA TRP A 41 39.62 -21.53 -10.99
C TRP A 41 38.10 -21.35 -10.76
N SER A 42 37.72 -20.31 -10.03
CA SER A 42 36.32 -20.02 -9.66
C SER A 42 35.42 -19.73 -10.86
N ASN A 43 36.02 -19.27 -11.97
CA ASN A 43 35.35 -19.04 -13.25
C ASN A 43 35.12 -20.33 -14.07
N SER A 44 35.58 -21.48 -13.60
CA SER A 44 35.36 -22.75 -14.31
C SER A 44 33.90 -23.19 -14.20
N ILE A 45 33.39 -23.76 -15.30
CA ILE A 45 31.99 -24.18 -15.45
C ILE A 45 31.55 -25.14 -14.34
N SER A 46 32.47 -25.97 -13.84
CA SER A 46 32.20 -26.98 -12.82
C SER A 46 31.91 -26.41 -11.43
N VAL A 47 32.32 -25.18 -11.12
CA VAL A 47 32.18 -24.60 -9.77
C VAL A 47 31.53 -23.23 -9.73
N GLN A 48 31.38 -22.54 -10.88
CA GLN A 48 30.81 -21.19 -10.96
C GLN A 48 29.41 -21.06 -10.34
N ASN A 49 28.64 -22.15 -10.26
CA ASN A 49 27.30 -22.17 -9.68
C ASN A 49 27.27 -22.52 -8.18
N ASN A 50 28.40 -22.91 -7.59
CA ASN A 50 28.47 -23.25 -6.17
C ASN A 50 28.33 -22.00 -5.29
N LEU A 51 27.38 -22.02 -4.35
CA LEU A 51 27.07 -20.89 -3.45
C LEU A 51 28.30 -20.41 -2.67
N VAL A 52 29.09 -21.33 -2.11
CA VAL A 52 30.28 -20.99 -1.31
C VAL A 52 31.33 -20.30 -2.18
N ILE A 53 31.53 -20.80 -3.41
CA ILE A 53 32.47 -20.19 -4.35
C ILE A 53 31.99 -18.80 -4.77
N LYS A 54 30.71 -18.62 -5.08
CA LYS A 54 30.12 -17.30 -5.38
C LYS A 54 30.36 -16.31 -4.24
N ILE A 55 30.11 -16.71 -2.99
CA ILE A 55 30.38 -15.88 -1.82
C ILE A 55 31.86 -15.50 -1.74
N LEU A 56 32.77 -16.45 -1.90
CA LEU A 56 34.22 -16.17 -1.85
C LEU A 56 34.65 -15.20 -2.96
N VAL A 57 34.13 -15.34 -4.18
CA VAL A 57 34.39 -14.38 -5.27
C VAL A 57 33.87 -13.00 -4.87
N THR A 58 32.65 -12.92 -4.33
CA THR A 58 32.05 -11.67 -3.85
C THR A 58 32.84 -11.00 -2.74
N LEU A 59 33.40 -11.76 -1.78
CA LEU A 59 34.25 -11.22 -0.71
C LEU A 59 35.54 -10.57 -1.24
N GLY A 60 35.91 -10.87 -2.48
CA GLY A 60 37.06 -10.27 -3.17
C GLY A 60 36.78 -8.96 -3.89
N THR A 61 35.54 -8.45 -3.86
CA THR A 61 35.14 -7.24 -4.62
C THR A 61 34.97 -6.02 -3.71
N ASP A 62 35.13 -4.83 -4.30
CA ASP A 62 34.88 -3.56 -3.60
C ASP A 62 33.40 -3.34 -3.26
N GLN A 63 32.49 -4.12 -3.84
CA GLN A 63 31.03 -4.06 -3.65
C GLN A 63 30.48 -5.29 -2.92
N THR A 64 31.29 -5.87 -2.02
CA THR A 64 30.99 -7.13 -1.32
C THR A 64 29.55 -7.18 -0.77
N LYS A 65 29.08 -6.12 -0.07
CA LYS A 65 27.75 -6.12 0.54
C LYS A 65 26.62 -6.24 -0.49
N THR A 66 26.66 -5.42 -1.54
CA THR A 66 25.64 -5.42 -2.61
C THR A 66 25.61 -6.74 -3.37
N GLU A 67 26.76 -7.31 -3.66
CA GLU A 67 26.85 -8.61 -4.34
C GLU A 67 26.37 -9.77 -3.43
N LEU A 68 26.59 -9.69 -2.10
CA LEU A 68 25.98 -10.64 -1.17
C LEU A 68 24.45 -10.54 -1.17
N VAL A 69 23.90 -9.32 -1.17
CA VAL A 69 22.45 -9.11 -1.29
C VAL A 69 21.95 -9.74 -2.59
N LYS A 70 22.62 -9.50 -3.71
CA LYS A 70 22.26 -10.09 -5.01
C LYS A 70 22.22 -11.62 -4.94
N ILE A 71 23.24 -12.26 -4.38
CA ILE A 71 23.26 -13.73 -4.21
C ILE A 71 22.06 -14.20 -3.39
N THR A 72 21.77 -13.54 -2.26
CA THR A 72 20.66 -13.92 -1.39
C THR A 72 19.30 -13.71 -2.04
N CYS A 73 19.13 -12.63 -2.80
CA CYS A 73 17.93 -12.33 -3.56
C CYS A 73 17.71 -13.36 -4.67
N GLU A 74 18.73 -13.66 -5.48
CA GLU A 74 18.67 -14.65 -6.56
C GLU A 74 18.31 -16.04 -6.05
N GLN A 75 18.86 -16.44 -4.90
CA GLN A 75 18.59 -17.74 -4.29
C GLN A 75 17.37 -17.76 -3.36
N ASN A 76 16.67 -16.65 -3.21
CA ASN A 76 15.52 -16.48 -2.32
C ASN A 76 15.84 -16.89 -0.87
N LEU A 77 16.98 -16.44 -0.34
CA LEU A 77 17.45 -16.72 1.01
C LEU A 77 17.43 -15.46 1.86
N THR A 78 16.98 -15.56 3.10
CA THR A 78 17.24 -14.54 4.12
C THR A 78 18.67 -14.63 4.65
N ARG A 79 19.08 -13.67 5.50
CA ARG A 79 20.39 -13.73 6.16
C ARG A 79 20.54 -15.01 7.00
N ASN A 80 19.54 -15.35 7.81
CA ASN A 80 19.66 -16.52 8.67
C ASN A 80 19.66 -17.82 7.86
N GLU A 81 18.89 -17.88 6.76
CA GLU A 81 18.90 -19.03 5.84
C GLU A 81 20.25 -19.18 5.13
N LEU A 82 20.84 -18.08 4.66
CA LEU A 82 22.19 -18.09 4.11
C LEU A 82 23.19 -18.64 5.13
N LEU A 83 23.18 -18.10 6.35
CA LEU A 83 24.09 -18.53 7.42
C LEU A 83 23.94 -20.01 7.74
N LYS A 84 22.71 -20.53 7.83
CA LYS A 84 22.44 -21.97 8.03
C LYS A 84 23.03 -22.82 6.91
N LYS A 85 22.98 -22.36 5.66
CA LYS A 85 23.54 -23.10 4.51
C LYS A 85 25.07 -23.11 4.49
N ILE A 86 25.72 -22.06 5.00
CA ILE A 86 27.18 -21.91 4.87
C ILE A 86 27.97 -22.17 6.15
N ASN A 87 27.35 -22.25 7.32
CA ASN A 87 28.04 -22.31 8.62
C ASN A 87 29.04 -23.48 8.76
N ASN A 88 28.74 -24.61 8.12
CA ASN A 88 29.58 -25.80 8.18
C ASN A 88 30.82 -25.65 7.28
N VAL A 89 30.78 -24.74 6.30
CA VAL A 89 31.84 -24.55 5.30
C VAL A 89 32.64 -23.28 5.57
N LEU A 90 31.97 -22.13 5.60
CA LEU A 90 32.60 -20.82 5.74
C LEU A 90 32.72 -20.40 7.22
N PRO A 91 33.77 -19.65 7.60
CA PRO A 91 33.88 -19.10 8.94
C PRO A 91 32.85 -17.98 9.12
N ASN A 92 32.38 -17.78 10.35
CA ASN A 92 31.51 -16.65 10.67
C ASN A 92 32.34 -15.36 10.67
N ILE A 93 32.17 -14.52 9.65
CA ILE A 93 32.86 -13.25 9.48
C ILE A 93 31.88 -12.06 9.57
N PRO A 94 32.32 -10.87 10.04
CA PRO A 94 31.42 -9.74 10.34
C PRO A 94 30.52 -9.32 9.18
N ILE A 95 31.05 -9.37 7.95
CA ILE A 95 30.31 -8.97 6.74
C ILE A 95 28.97 -9.71 6.57
N PHE A 96 28.83 -10.95 7.05
CA PHE A 96 27.58 -11.71 7.00
C PHE A 96 26.48 -11.18 7.92
N LYS A 97 26.82 -10.26 8.82
CA LYS A 97 25.85 -9.49 9.61
C LYS A 97 25.57 -8.14 8.95
N ASP A 98 26.61 -7.48 8.44
CA ASP A 98 26.55 -6.06 8.07
C ASP A 98 25.90 -5.77 6.71
N TYR A 99 25.82 -6.76 5.81
CA TYR A 99 25.27 -6.53 4.46
C TYR A 99 23.75 -6.29 4.45
N VAL A 100 23.04 -6.58 5.54
CA VAL A 100 21.57 -6.47 5.63
C VAL A 100 21.05 -5.06 5.36
N LEU A 101 21.84 -4.02 5.66
CA LEU A 101 21.48 -2.63 5.37
C LEU A 101 21.49 -2.32 3.87
N GLU A 102 22.14 -3.13 3.04
CA GLU A 102 22.14 -2.99 1.58
C GLU A 102 20.93 -3.66 0.92
N ILE A 103 20.09 -4.41 1.68
CA ILE A 103 18.91 -5.09 1.14
C ILE A 103 17.92 -4.08 0.54
N SER A 104 17.55 -3.05 1.29
CA SER A 104 16.62 -2.01 0.83
C SER A 104 17.18 -1.17 -0.33
N PRO A 105 18.44 -0.66 -0.27
CA PRO A 105 19.10 -0.04 -1.42
C PRO A 105 19.08 -0.87 -2.69
N TYR A 106 19.46 -2.14 -2.59
CA TYR A 106 19.46 -3.06 -3.72
C TYR A 106 18.05 -3.26 -4.28
N PHE A 107 17.07 -3.52 -3.41
CA PHE A 107 15.68 -3.73 -3.82
C PHE A 107 15.08 -2.51 -4.53
N ALA A 108 15.35 -1.30 -4.03
CA ALA A 108 14.76 -0.08 -4.58
C ALA A 108 15.45 0.42 -5.87
N LYS A 109 16.77 0.22 -6.00
CA LYS A 109 17.57 0.89 -7.06
C LYS A 109 18.18 -0.04 -8.09
N VAL A 110 18.40 -1.31 -7.74
CA VAL A 110 19.15 -2.26 -8.57
C VAL A 110 18.24 -3.37 -9.09
N LEU A 111 17.35 -3.87 -8.26
CA LEU A 111 16.50 -5.01 -8.57
C LEU A 111 15.35 -4.62 -9.51
N HIS A 112 15.50 -4.93 -10.80
CA HIS A 112 14.44 -4.79 -11.79
C HIS A 112 14.43 -5.96 -12.78
N PRO A 113 13.26 -6.51 -13.16
CA PRO A 113 11.93 -6.15 -12.67
C PRO A 113 11.66 -6.67 -11.24
N ILE A 114 10.80 -5.98 -10.50
CA ILE A 114 10.34 -6.44 -9.18
C ILE A 114 9.18 -7.43 -9.40
N THR A 115 9.23 -8.56 -8.72
CA THR A 115 8.20 -9.62 -8.77
C THR A 115 7.69 -9.93 -7.38
N LEU A 116 6.52 -10.59 -7.27
CA LEU A 116 5.92 -10.96 -6.00
C LEU A 116 6.84 -11.86 -5.15
N ASP A 117 7.58 -12.80 -5.77
CA ASP A 117 8.57 -13.62 -5.06
C ASP A 117 9.66 -12.76 -4.40
N LYS A 118 10.10 -11.69 -5.07
CA LYS A 118 11.11 -10.77 -4.52
C LYS A 118 10.55 -9.85 -3.44
N VAL A 119 9.28 -9.45 -3.54
CA VAL A 119 8.59 -8.76 -2.45
C VAL A 119 8.52 -9.67 -1.23
N ASN A 120 8.09 -10.92 -1.40
CA ASN A 120 8.00 -11.88 -0.29
C ASN A 120 9.38 -12.16 0.33
N TRP A 121 10.44 -12.27 -0.49
CA TRP A 121 11.81 -12.35 -0.01
C TRP A 121 12.20 -11.15 0.87
N LEU A 122 11.94 -9.93 0.40
CA LEU A 122 12.22 -8.70 1.15
C LEU A 122 11.49 -8.68 2.50
N LEU A 123 10.20 -9.05 2.52
CA LEU A 123 9.41 -9.07 3.75
C LEU A 123 9.97 -10.07 4.78
N ARG A 124 10.34 -11.28 4.34
CA ARG A 124 11.02 -12.25 5.21
C ARG A 124 12.36 -11.73 5.74
N CYS A 125 13.11 -10.98 4.92
CA CYS A 125 14.33 -10.32 5.38
C CYS A 125 14.04 -9.30 6.48
N PHE A 126 12.96 -8.52 6.38
CA PHE A 126 12.56 -7.58 7.43
C PHE A 126 12.14 -8.28 8.73
N ASP A 127 11.38 -9.36 8.64
CA ASP A 127 10.95 -10.14 9.81
C ASP A 127 12.13 -10.71 10.63
N GLU A 128 13.30 -10.87 10.00
CA GLU A 128 14.53 -11.36 10.64
C GLU A 128 15.50 -10.25 11.09
N MET A 129 15.24 -8.99 10.74
CA MET A 129 16.11 -7.86 11.10
C MET A 129 15.91 -7.47 12.56
N GLU A 130 16.99 -7.00 13.19
CA GLU A 130 16.87 -6.27 14.45
C GLU A 130 16.16 -4.94 14.20
N GLU A 131 15.37 -4.49 15.17
CA GLU A 131 14.44 -3.37 14.99
C GLU A 131 15.11 -2.09 14.44
N THR A 132 16.31 -1.74 14.92
CA THR A 132 17.04 -0.54 14.46
C THR A 132 17.43 -0.64 12.98
N THR A 133 17.81 -1.83 12.54
CA THR A 133 18.17 -2.14 11.15
C THR A 133 16.91 -2.19 10.28
N GLU A 134 15.85 -2.82 10.77
CA GLU A 134 14.55 -2.89 10.10
C GLU A 134 14.02 -1.48 9.83
N VAL A 135 13.95 -0.61 10.85
CA VAL A 135 13.48 0.78 10.73
C VAL A 135 14.32 1.57 9.71
N THR A 136 15.65 1.41 9.74
CA THR A 136 16.55 2.08 8.78
C THR A 136 16.28 1.62 7.34
N SER A 137 16.15 0.31 7.16
CA SER A 137 15.85 -0.31 5.86
C SER A 137 14.46 0.08 5.33
N VAL A 138 13.46 0.14 6.20
CA VAL A 138 12.09 0.57 5.87
C VAL A 138 12.06 2.04 5.49
N GLU A 139 12.71 2.90 6.25
CA GLU A 139 12.82 4.33 5.95
C GLU A 139 13.47 4.56 4.58
N TYR A 140 14.52 3.80 4.27
CA TYR A 140 15.15 3.86 2.95
C TYR A 140 14.15 3.53 1.84
N LEU A 141 13.41 2.41 1.96
CA LEU A 141 12.43 2.02 0.94
C LEU A 141 11.34 3.07 0.75
N LEU A 142 10.74 3.56 1.83
CA LEU A 142 9.67 4.55 1.78
C LEU A 142 10.08 5.83 1.03
N ASN A 143 11.35 6.21 1.16
CA ASN A 143 11.88 7.42 0.54
C ASN A 143 12.38 7.23 -0.90
N HIS A 144 12.70 6.00 -1.33
CA HIS A 144 13.34 5.74 -2.61
C HIS A 144 12.53 4.89 -3.59
N LEU A 145 11.56 4.09 -3.12
CA LEU A 145 10.71 3.29 -3.99
C LEU A 145 9.55 4.12 -4.54
N SER A 146 9.23 3.96 -5.83
CA SER A 146 8.14 4.71 -6.46
C SER A 146 6.77 4.17 -6.04
N THR A 147 5.77 5.07 -5.95
CA THR A 147 4.38 4.70 -5.64
C THR A 147 3.74 3.82 -6.72
N SER A 148 4.21 3.90 -7.97
CA SER A 148 3.72 3.06 -9.07
C SER A 148 4.08 1.59 -8.90
N ILE A 149 5.24 1.29 -8.34
CA ILE A 149 5.63 -0.09 -8.00
C ILE A 149 4.75 -0.60 -6.87
N VAL A 150 4.56 0.21 -5.84
CA VAL A 150 3.83 -0.14 -4.62
C VAL A 150 2.37 -0.52 -4.90
N GLY A 151 1.71 0.19 -5.82
CA GLY A 151 0.32 -0.12 -6.20
C GLY A 151 0.12 -1.51 -6.80
N ASN A 152 1.19 -2.14 -7.31
CA ASN A 152 1.14 -3.50 -7.87
C ASN A 152 1.40 -4.60 -6.84
N PHE A 153 1.82 -4.25 -5.62
CA PHE A 153 2.19 -5.21 -4.58
C PHE A 153 1.51 -4.89 -3.24
N PRO A 154 0.20 -5.17 -3.09
CA PRO A 154 -0.54 -4.96 -1.85
C PRO A 154 0.09 -5.63 -0.62
N GLU A 155 0.76 -6.77 -0.80
CA GLU A 155 1.45 -7.52 0.26
C GLU A 155 2.51 -6.67 0.97
N LEU A 156 3.25 -5.87 0.19
CA LEU A 156 4.26 -4.95 0.72
C LEU A 156 3.60 -3.90 1.62
N VAL A 157 2.52 -3.29 1.15
CA VAL A 157 1.80 -2.24 1.89
C VAL A 157 1.09 -2.80 3.12
N ASN A 158 0.51 -4.00 3.01
CA ASN A 158 -0.12 -4.69 4.13
C ASN A 158 0.89 -5.01 5.22
N TRP A 159 2.10 -5.46 4.87
CA TRP A 159 3.18 -5.65 5.84
C TRP A 159 3.55 -4.33 6.53
N PHE A 160 3.69 -3.22 5.77
CA PHE A 160 3.94 -1.90 6.36
C PHE A 160 2.81 -1.44 7.27
N LYS A 161 1.55 -1.65 6.88
CA LYS A 161 0.38 -1.29 7.68
C LYS A 161 0.38 -2.06 9.01
N ASN A 162 0.62 -3.36 8.97
CA ASN A 162 0.60 -4.20 10.18
C ASN A 162 1.77 -3.91 11.13
N ASN A 163 2.93 -3.52 10.61
CA ASN A 163 4.13 -3.29 11.42
C ASN A 163 4.34 -1.82 11.84
N TYR A 164 3.89 -0.86 11.03
CA TYR A 164 4.17 0.57 11.19
C TYR A 164 2.93 1.46 11.34
N ASN A 165 1.70 0.98 11.12
CA ASN A 165 0.53 1.81 11.35
C ASN A 165 0.16 1.81 12.85
N ASN A 166 0.05 2.99 13.47
CA ASN A 166 -0.27 3.14 14.89
C ASN A 166 0.64 2.34 15.84
N SER A 167 1.88 2.05 15.44
CA SER A 167 2.86 1.32 16.25
C SER A 167 3.93 2.25 16.82
N SER A 168 4.62 1.82 17.88
CA SER A 168 5.79 2.52 18.40
C SER A 168 6.88 2.67 17.33
N LYS A 169 7.01 1.71 16.39
CA LYS A 169 7.93 1.78 15.26
C LYS A 169 7.64 2.97 14.35
N GLN A 170 6.38 3.38 14.19
CA GLN A 170 6.03 4.55 13.38
C GLN A 170 6.71 5.82 13.87
N SER A 171 6.79 6.02 15.18
CA SER A 171 7.44 7.20 15.78
C SER A 171 8.96 7.24 15.54
N LYS A 172 9.57 6.10 15.18
CA LYS A 172 10.99 6.00 14.84
C LYS A 172 11.30 6.40 13.40
N LEU A 173 10.28 6.54 12.55
CA LEU A 173 10.42 7.01 11.17
C LEU A 173 10.48 8.55 11.09
N SER A 174 11.25 9.07 10.15
CA SER A 174 11.25 10.48 9.80
C SER A 174 9.86 10.98 9.36
N SER A 175 9.63 12.30 9.44
CA SER A 175 8.35 12.90 9.00
C SER A 175 8.05 12.60 7.53
N GLN A 176 9.08 12.66 6.67
CA GLN A 176 8.98 12.33 5.26
C GLN A 176 8.59 10.86 5.04
N ALA A 177 9.26 9.93 5.72
CA ALA A 177 8.95 8.50 5.61
C ALA A 177 7.52 8.20 6.12
N ARG A 178 7.10 8.81 7.23
CA ARG A 178 5.71 8.70 7.72
C ARG A 178 4.69 9.24 6.71
N GLN A 179 4.99 10.34 6.03
CA GLN A 179 4.13 10.87 4.99
C GLN A 179 4.05 9.90 3.80
N LYS A 180 5.18 9.35 3.36
CA LYS A 180 5.23 8.35 2.27
C LYS A 180 4.46 7.07 2.62
N LEU A 181 4.59 6.59 3.86
CA LEU A 181 3.82 5.44 4.36
C LEU A 181 2.31 5.69 4.25
N ARG A 182 1.82 6.87 4.65
CA ARG A 182 0.40 7.24 4.51
C ARG A 182 -0.04 7.24 3.05
N ILE A 183 0.78 7.82 2.16
CA ILE A 183 0.51 7.84 0.71
C ILE A 183 0.41 6.41 0.16
N TRP A 184 1.29 5.50 0.56
CA TRP A 184 1.28 4.11 0.09
C TRP A 184 0.03 3.36 0.55
N ILE A 185 -0.33 3.48 1.83
CA ILE A 185 -1.56 2.90 2.40
C ILE A 185 -2.79 3.46 1.67
N GLY A 186 -2.83 4.79 1.48
CA GLY A 186 -3.89 5.48 0.76
C GLY A 186 -4.04 5.03 -0.69
N ALA A 187 -2.92 4.86 -1.40
CA ALA A 187 -2.92 4.41 -2.78
C ALA A 187 -3.51 3.00 -2.94
N VAL A 188 -3.15 2.04 -2.07
CA VAL A 188 -3.72 0.68 -2.12
C VAL A 188 -5.20 0.68 -1.77
N ASN A 189 -5.58 1.38 -0.69
CA ASN A 189 -6.99 1.52 -0.31
C ASN A 189 -7.83 2.15 -1.43
N TYR A 190 -7.32 3.20 -2.09
CA TYR A 190 -7.98 3.81 -3.24
C TYR A 190 -8.05 2.86 -4.44
N GLN A 191 -7.01 2.08 -4.70
CA GLN A 191 -7.02 1.10 -5.79
C GLN A 191 -8.10 0.05 -5.57
N ASP A 192 -8.33 -0.41 -4.34
CA ASP A 192 -9.40 -1.33 -4.00
C ASP A 192 -10.79 -0.74 -4.26
N PHE A 193 -11.01 0.52 -3.84
CA PHE A 193 -12.21 1.26 -4.18
C PHE A 193 -12.38 1.43 -5.71
N SER A 194 -11.31 1.77 -6.42
CA SER A 194 -11.34 1.98 -7.87
C SER A 194 -11.68 0.68 -8.62
N ASN A 195 -11.04 -0.43 -8.24
CA ASN A 195 -11.28 -1.75 -8.81
C ASN A 195 -12.72 -2.21 -8.58
N LEU A 196 -13.27 -1.94 -7.39
CA LEU A 196 -14.67 -2.23 -7.10
C LEU A 196 -15.61 -1.45 -8.02
N VAL A 197 -15.40 -0.14 -8.16
CA VAL A 197 -16.21 0.69 -9.05
C VAL A 197 -16.18 0.15 -10.48
N ASP A 198 -15.00 -0.24 -10.96
CA ASP A 198 -14.86 -0.84 -12.30
C ASP A 198 -15.59 -2.18 -12.42
N LEU A 199 -15.54 -3.04 -11.39
CA LEU A 199 -16.28 -4.30 -11.35
C LEU A 199 -17.79 -4.06 -11.38
N ILE A 200 -18.27 -3.09 -10.60
CA ILE A 200 -19.68 -2.70 -10.57
C ILE A 200 -20.14 -2.27 -11.97
N ILE A 201 -19.41 -1.35 -12.61
CA ILE A 201 -19.72 -0.85 -13.95
C ILE A 201 -19.77 -2.00 -14.96
N LYS A 202 -18.80 -2.91 -14.92
CA LYS A 202 -18.66 -4.00 -15.90
C LYS A 202 -19.64 -5.15 -15.70
N ARG A 203 -20.08 -5.42 -14.46
CA ARG A 203 -20.79 -6.67 -14.12
C ARG A 203 -22.25 -6.49 -13.69
N ILE A 204 -22.62 -5.35 -13.09
CA ILE A 204 -23.92 -5.21 -12.38
C ILE A 204 -25.07 -4.74 -13.31
N GLY A 205 -24.82 -4.56 -14.61
CA GLY A 205 -25.87 -4.20 -15.57
C GLY A 205 -26.53 -2.86 -15.23
N ILE A 206 -25.72 -1.80 -15.19
CA ILE A 206 -26.14 -0.47 -14.71
C ILE A 206 -26.47 0.46 -15.88
N THR A 207 -27.22 1.53 -15.63
CA THR A 207 -27.50 2.53 -16.67
C THR A 207 -26.28 3.40 -16.97
N GLN A 208 -26.20 3.96 -18.19
CA GLN A 208 -25.15 4.92 -18.56
C GLN A 208 -25.05 6.12 -17.60
N LYS A 209 -26.20 6.53 -17.04
CA LYS A 209 -26.27 7.60 -16.06
C LYS A 209 -25.58 7.20 -14.74
N GLU A 210 -25.82 6.00 -14.25
CA GLU A 210 -25.18 5.48 -13.04
C GLU A 210 -23.69 5.23 -13.25
N GLU A 211 -23.29 4.71 -14.41
CA GLU A 211 -21.87 4.58 -14.78
C GLU A 211 -21.18 5.96 -14.72
N ASN A 212 -21.75 6.97 -15.37
CA ASN A 212 -21.22 8.33 -15.33
C ASN A 212 -21.15 8.90 -13.90
N GLN A 213 -22.09 8.54 -13.02
CA GLN A 213 -22.06 8.95 -11.62
C GLN A 213 -20.92 8.28 -10.86
N LEU A 214 -20.74 6.98 -11.03
CA LEU A 214 -19.68 6.20 -10.39
C LEU A 214 -18.29 6.68 -10.84
N THR A 215 -18.07 6.85 -12.14
CA THR A 215 -16.80 7.34 -12.69
C THR A 215 -16.46 8.74 -12.18
N LYS A 216 -17.44 9.63 -12.03
CA LYS A 216 -17.22 10.97 -11.44
C LYS A 216 -16.83 10.91 -9.96
N ARG A 217 -17.40 10.00 -9.18
CA ARG A 217 -17.04 9.80 -7.77
C ARG A 217 -15.65 9.21 -7.65
N GLN A 218 -15.35 8.20 -8.47
CA GLN A 218 -14.03 7.59 -8.56
C GLN A 218 -12.98 8.68 -8.81
N GLY A 219 -13.17 9.49 -9.85
CA GLY A 219 -12.29 10.63 -10.17
C GLY A 219 -12.20 11.69 -9.06
N PHE A 220 -13.31 12.02 -8.39
CA PHE A 220 -13.30 12.97 -7.28
C PHE A 220 -12.46 12.46 -6.10
N TRP A 221 -12.71 11.23 -5.64
CA TRP A 221 -12.02 10.63 -4.49
C TRP A 221 -10.55 10.30 -4.76
N ALA A 222 -10.16 10.15 -6.04
CA ALA A 222 -8.76 10.05 -6.46
C ALA A 222 -7.92 11.24 -5.94
N ASN A 223 -8.53 12.42 -5.81
CA ASN A 223 -7.86 13.62 -5.32
C ASN A 223 -7.64 13.61 -3.81
N TYR A 224 -8.19 12.65 -3.06
CA TYR A 224 -8.05 12.54 -1.59
C TYR A 224 -7.44 11.20 -1.16
N SER A 225 -7.01 10.37 -2.13
CA SER A 225 -6.59 9.00 -1.90
C SER A 225 -5.48 8.85 -0.87
N ASN A 226 -4.55 9.81 -0.76
CA ASN A 226 -3.44 9.74 0.20
C ASN A 226 -3.89 9.79 1.66
N SER A 227 -5.13 10.23 1.91
CA SER A 227 -5.70 10.33 3.26
C SER A 227 -6.44 9.06 3.70
N PHE A 228 -6.67 8.09 2.80
CA PHE A 228 -7.43 6.88 3.14
C PHE A 228 -6.58 5.90 3.96
N MET A 229 -6.83 5.83 5.27
CA MET A 229 -6.12 4.92 6.18
C MET A 229 -6.65 3.48 6.12
N ARG A 230 -7.96 3.33 5.92
CA ARG A 230 -8.64 2.08 5.60
C ARG A 230 -9.92 2.40 4.85
N ILE A 231 -10.43 1.39 4.16
CA ILE A 231 -11.75 1.43 3.57
C ILE A 231 -12.55 0.20 3.98
N LYS A 232 -13.88 0.35 3.97
CA LYS A 232 -14.82 -0.76 4.07
C LYS A 232 -15.88 -0.59 3.00
N ILE A 233 -16.13 -1.65 2.24
CA ILE A 233 -17.08 -1.66 1.15
C ILE A 233 -18.28 -2.49 1.58
N LEU A 234 -19.48 -1.94 1.38
CA LEU A 234 -20.72 -2.63 1.67
C LEU A 234 -21.53 -2.77 0.39
N LEU A 235 -21.87 -4.01 0.06
CA LEU A 235 -22.59 -4.34 -1.17
C LEU A 235 -24.01 -4.82 -0.86
N PRO A 236 -25.03 -4.36 -1.60
CA PRO A 236 -26.33 -5.01 -1.61
C PRO A 236 -26.20 -6.49 -1.97
N MET A 237 -27.12 -7.32 -1.49
CA MET A 237 -27.08 -8.77 -1.71
C MET A 237 -26.91 -9.15 -3.19
N GLN A 238 -27.64 -8.46 -4.08
CA GLN A 238 -27.59 -8.69 -5.53
C GLN A 238 -26.18 -8.41 -6.09
N SER A 239 -25.63 -7.23 -5.80
CA SER A 239 -24.29 -6.82 -6.21
C SER A 239 -23.23 -7.78 -5.70
N TYR A 240 -23.32 -8.16 -4.42
CA TYR A 240 -22.39 -9.10 -3.80
C TYR A 240 -22.43 -10.46 -4.48
N GLN A 241 -23.61 -11.02 -4.75
CA GLN A 241 -23.73 -12.32 -5.44
C GLN A 241 -23.08 -12.31 -6.82
N ILE A 242 -23.13 -11.19 -7.54
CA ILE A 242 -22.55 -11.05 -8.88
C ILE A 242 -21.03 -10.97 -8.80
N ILE A 243 -20.45 -10.13 -7.94
CA ILE A 243 -19.02 -9.78 -8.01
C ILE A 243 -18.13 -10.45 -6.95
N ASN A 244 -18.69 -11.14 -5.95
CA ASN A 244 -17.90 -11.67 -4.83
C ASN A 244 -16.75 -12.61 -5.24
N HIS A 245 -16.91 -13.35 -6.34
CA HIS A 245 -15.87 -14.25 -6.85
C HIS A 245 -14.68 -13.52 -7.49
N ASP A 246 -14.87 -12.25 -7.89
CA ASP A 246 -13.85 -11.38 -8.46
C ASP A 246 -13.11 -10.55 -7.37
N LEU A 247 -13.56 -10.61 -6.11
CA LEU A 247 -12.97 -9.86 -5.00
C LEU A 247 -11.76 -10.58 -4.41
N ARG A 248 -10.78 -9.82 -3.93
CA ARG A 248 -9.64 -10.39 -3.20
C ARG A 248 -10.01 -10.70 -1.76
N VAL A 249 -9.40 -11.74 -1.20
CA VAL A 249 -9.65 -12.20 0.18
C VAL A 249 -9.25 -11.15 1.23
N ASP A 250 -8.28 -10.29 0.92
CA ASP A 250 -7.77 -9.26 1.83
C ASP A 250 -8.59 -7.96 1.86
N GLN A 251 -9.59 -7.82 0.98
CA GLN A 251 -10.45 -6.63 0.93
C GLN A 251 -11.56 -6.70 1.99
N ASP A 252 -11.80 -5.60 2.72
CA ASP A 252 -12.91 -5.49 3.68
C ASP A 252 -14.22 -5.19 2.94
N VAL A 253 -14.78 -6.24 2.31
CA VAL A 253 -16.05 -6.19 1.60
C VAL A 253 -17.10 -7.01 2.34
N GLN A 254 -18.23 -6.39 2.68
CA GLN A 254 -19.31 -7.03 3.43
C GLN A 254 -20.67 -6.86 2.73
N LYS A 255 -21.59 -7.77 3.03
CA LYS A 255 -22.99 -7.67 2.60
C LYS A 255 -23.72 -6.64 3.46
N LEU A 256 -24.50 -5.77 2.83
CA LEU A 256 -25.49 -4.94 3.52
C LEU A 256 -26.65 -5.80 4.00
N LEU A 257 -27.07 -5.58 5.25
CA LEU A 257 -28.32 -6.12 5.74
C LEU A 257 -29.51 -5.43 5.06
N PRO A 258 -30.48 -6.19 4.53
CA PRO A 258 -31.72 -5.62 4.01
C PRO A 258 -32.51 -4.94 5.13
N ASP A 259 -32.93 -3.69 4.90
CA ASP A 259 -33.76 -2.90 5.84
C ASP A 259 -34.89 -2.13 5.14
N GLY A 260 -35.19 -2.51 3.89
CA GLY A 260 -36.18 -1.87 3.04
C GLY A 260 -35.70 -0.60 2.32
N SER A 261 -34.42 -0.22 2.44
CA SER A 261 -33.86 0.89 1.68
C SER A 261 -33.61 0.53 0.21
N ASP A 262 -33.55 1.56 -0.66
CA ASP A 262 -33.09 1.42 -2.04
C ASP A 262 -31.71 0.72 -2.08
N ASN A 263 -31.53 -0.24 -3.00
CA ASN A 263 -30.24 -0.91 -3.18
C ASN A 263 -29.16 0.10 -3.60
N THR A 264 -28.11 0.21 -2.80
CA THR A 264 -26.93 1.04 -3.10
C THR A 264 -25.68 0.40 -2.52
N GLU A 265 -24.59 0.40 -3.28
CA GLU A 265 -23.27 0.16 -2.70
C GLU A 265 -22.86 1.37 -1.85
N ILE A 266 -22.07 1.07 -0.82
CA ILE A 266 -21.56 2.07 0.09
C ILE A 266 -20.06 1.84 0.24
N CYS A 267 -19.27 2.90 0.13
CA CYS A 267 -17.86 2.89 0.52
C CYS A 267 -17.67 3.77 1.75
N ILE A 268 -16.99 3.25 2.76
CA ILE A 268 -16.63 3.96 3.98
C ILE A 268 -15.12 4.20 3.93
N PHE A 269 -14.71 5.46 4.02
CA PHE A 269 -13.33 5.89 4.08
C PHE A 269 -13.01 6.37 5.50
N ASP A 270 -11.94 5.82 6.07
CA ASP A 270 -11.34 6.35 7.29
C ASP A 270 -10.17 7.27 6.94
N LEU A 271 -10.22 8.51 7.43
CA LEU A 271 -9.19 9.54 7.22
C LEU A 271 -8.37 9.78 8.50
N GLY A 272 -8.46 8.88 9.48
CA GLY A 272 -7.84 8.97 10.79
C GLY A 272 -8.40 10.15 11.57
N ASN A 273 -7.50 11.04 12.00
CA ASN A 273 -7.89 12.19 12.83
C ASN A 273 -8.77 13.22 12.11
N GLN A 274 -8.92 13.11 10.78
CA GLN A 274 -9.80 13.99 10.01
C GLN A 274 -11.25 13.49 9.96
N GLY A 275 -11.53 12.31 10.50
CA GLY A 275 -12.88 11.73 10.57
C GLY A 275 -13.14 10.66 9.51
N LEU A 276 -14.42 10.42 9.24
CA LEU A 276 -14.90 9.34 8.38
C LEU A 276 -15.79 9.90 7.27
N ILE A 277 -15.72 9.31 6.09
CA ILE A 277 -16.60 9.62 4.96
C ILE A 277 -17.35 8.36 4.56
N VAL A 278 -18.65 8.47 4.35
CA VAL A 278 -19.51 7.39 3.85
C VAL A 278 -20.14 7.83 2.53
N GLU A 279 -19.87 7.09 1.48
CA GLU A 279 -20.25 7.42 0.11
C GLU A 279 -21.31 6.43 -0.39
N PHE A 280 -22.54 6.90 -0.62
CA PHE A 280 -23.67 6.10 -1.11
C PHE A 280 -23.77 6.22 -2.63
N PHE A 281 -23.42 5.15 -3.34
CA PHE A 281 -23.10 5.20 -4.77
C PHE A 281 -24.28 5.52 -5.69
N ARG A 282 -25.50 5.06 -5.38
CA ARG A 282 -26.62 5.11 -6.32
C ARG A 282 -27.96 5.28 -5.61
N GLY A 283 -29.03 5.34 -6.41
CA GLY A 283 -30.40 5.45 -5.93
C GLY A 283 -30.79 6.86 -5.48
N ARG A 284 -32.04 6.99 -5.04
CA ARG A 284 -32.63 8.31 -4.68
C ARG A 284 -31.98 8.91 -3.43
N GLY A 285 -31.42 8.07 -2.57
CA GLY A 285 -30.71 8.46 -1.36
C GLY A 285 -29.19 8.57 -1.54
N SER A 286 -28.72 8.81 -2.77
CA SER A 286 -27.30 8.98 -3.03
C SER A 286 -26.76 10.27 -2.40
N GLU A 287 -25.75 10.12 -1.56
CA GLU A 287 -25.19 11.18 -0.71
C GLU A 287 -23.75 10.83 -0.31
N THR A 288 -23.00 11.85 0.07
CA THR A 288 -21.76 11.70 0.85
C THR A 288 -22.09 12.12 2.28
N ARG A 289 -21.72 11.32 3.27
CA ARG A 289 -21.96 11.63 4.69
C ARG A 289 -20.63 11.75 5.41
N ILE A 290 -20.42 12.85 6.09
CA ILE A 290 -19.14 13.17 6.76
C ILE A 290 -19.34 13.12 8.26
N PHE A 291 -18.45 12.41 8.95
CA PHE A 291 -18.43 12.31 10.40
C PHE A 291 -17.10 12.86 10.91
N PRO A 292 -17.11 13.83 11.85
CA PRO A 292 -15.92 14.14 12.64
C PRO A 292 -15.38 12.88 13.34
N GLN A 293 -14.11 12.89 13.73
CA GLN A 293 -13.50 11.78 14.47
C GLN A 293 -14.33 11.45 15.71
N ASN A 294 -14.83 10.22 15.77
CA ASN A 294 -15.66 9.73 16.86
C ASN A 294 -15.49 8.21 16.96
N ASN A 295 -14.94 7.74 18.07
CA ASN A 295 -14.62 6.32 18.29
C ASN A 295 -15.87 5.43 18.31
N ASP A 296 -17.02 5.93 18.76
CA ASP A 296 -18.26 5.16 18.79
C ASP A 296 -18.77 4.93 17.37
N ILE A 297 -18.80 5.99 16.55
CA ILE A 297 -19.18 5.90 15.13
C ILE A 297 -18.20 5.00 14.37
N GLU A 298 -16.90 5.16 14.62
CA GLU A 298 -15.86 4.32 14.05
C GLU A 298 -16.08 2.84 14.39
N SER A 299 -16.35 2.53 15.66
CA SER A 299 -16.59 1.16 16.13
C SER A 299 -17.81 0.53 15.49
N ILE A 300 -18.84 1.33 15.17
CA ILE A 300 -20.03 0.84 14.48
C ILE A 300 -19.73 0.60 12.99
N LEU A 301 -19.07 1.54 12.32
CA LEU A 301 -18.79 1.46 10.89
C LEU A 301 -17.77 0.36 10.54
N PHE A 302 -16.69 0.25 11.32
CA PHE A 302 -15.62 -0.73 11.11
C PHE A 302 -15.68 -1.95 12.03
N GLY A 303 -16.67 -2.03 12.91
CA GLY A 303 -16.88 -3.20 13.75
C GLY A 303 -17.30 -4.45 12.96
N SER A 304 -17.36 -5.57 13.68
CA SER A 304 -17.79 -6.87 13.17
C SER A 304 -19.30 -6.99 12.95
N GLN A 305 -20.08 -6.06 13.50
CA GLN A 305 -21.53 -6.09 13.37
C GLN A 305 -21.96 -5.73 11.94
N PRO A 306 -22.90 -6.48 11.35
CA PRO A 306 -23.42 -6.14 10.04
C PRO A 306 -24.05 -4.74 10.01
N LEU A 307 -23.94 -4.08 8.86
CA LEU A 307 -24.46 -2.74 8.61
C LEU A 307 -25.63 -2.79 7.63
N SER A 308 -26.59 -1.90 7.85
CA SER A 308 -27.69 -1.62 6.95
C SER A 308 -27.65 -0.13 6.57
N VAL A 309 -28.36 0.26 5.51
CA VAL A 309 -28.41 1.65 5.03
C VAL A 309 -29.00 2.58 6.11
N LYS A 310 -30.10 2.18 6.74
CA LYS A 310 -30.77 2.91 7.83
C LYS A 310 -29.88 2.99 9.06
N LYS A 311 -29.20 1.90 9.44
CA LYS A 311 -28.27 1.90 10.57
C LYS A 311 -27.17 2.96 10.39
N ILE A 312 -26.60 3.07 9.19
CA ILE A 312 -25.61 4.09 8.87
C ILE A 312 -26.21 5.50 8.94
N ARG A 313 -27.39 5.73 8.36
CA ARG A 313 -28.05 7.06 8.42
C ARG A 313 -28.43 7.46 9.85
N LYS A 314 -28.77 6.50 10.70
CA LYS A 314 -29.12 6.72 12.12
C LYS A 314 -27.95 7.27 12.94
N LEU A 315 -26.72 7.08 12.47
CA LEU A 315 -25.51 7.68 13.08
C LEU A 315 -25.46 9.20 12.92
N GLY A 316 -26.29 9.80 12.05
CA GLY A 316 -26.27 11.23 11.79
C GLY A 316 -25.10 11.61 10.89
N GLY A 317 -24.30 12.61 11.26
CA GLY A 317 -23.27 13.17 10.38
C GLY A 317 -23.83 14.17 9.36
N GLU A 318 -22.94 14.89 8.69
CA GLU A 318 -23.33 15.89 7.69
C GLU A 318 -23.50 15.25 6.32
N ALA A 319 -24.73 15.18 5.85
CA ALA A 319 -25.06 14.72 4.51
C ALA A 319 -24.78 15.84 3.46
N HIS A 320 -24.18 15.45 2.35
CA HIS A 320 -23.91 16.27 1.18
C HIS A 320 -24.45 15.58 -0.07
N ASP A 321 -25.01 16.37 -0.98
CA ASP A 321 -25.67 15.88 -2.18
C ASP A 321 -24.71 15.49 -3.33
N HIS A 322 -25.29 14.91 -4.37
CA HIS A 322 -24.65 14.66 -5.66
C HIS A 322 -25.35 15.40 -6.83
N VAL A 323 -25.98 16.54 -6.57
CA VAL A 323 -26.67 17.32 -7.60
C VAL A 323 -25.70 18.16 -8.44
N LEU A 324 -26.20 18.96 -9.38
CA LEU A 324 -25.36 19.82 -10.23
C LEU A 324 -24.31 20.58 -9.41
N GLY A 325 -23.03 20.50 -9.79
CA GLY A 325 -21.92 21.21 -9.11
C GLY A 325 -21.48 20.61 -7.77
N TRP A 326 -21.90 19.39 -7.42
CA TRP A 326 -21.58 18.78 -6.13
C TRP A 326 -20.07 18.64 -5.85
N GLN A 327 -19.23 18.39 -6.85
CA GLN A 327 -17.78 18.23 -6.64
C GLN A 327 -17.16 19.53 -6.11
N TRP A 328 -17.59 20.68 -6.63
CA TRP A 328 -17.15 22.00 -6.16
C TRP A 328 -17.62 22.26 -4.72
N SER A 329 -18.89 22.01 -4.42
CA SER A 329 -19.41 22.26 -3.07
C SER A 329 -18.89 21.26 -2.03
N CYS A 330 -18.68 20.00 -2.43
CA CYS A 330 -18.12 18.96 -1.57
C CYS A 330 -16.67 19.29 -1.24
N GLU A 331 -15.84 19.65 -2.23
CA GLU A 331 -14.48 20.15 -1.98
C GLU A 331 -14.48 21.34 -1.03
N LYS A 332 -15.35 22.34 -1.27
CA LYS A 332 -15.46 23.50 -0.38
C LYS A 332 -15.81 23.08 1.04
N LEU A 333 -16.79 22.19 1.22
CA LEU A 333 -17.19 21.68 2.53
C LEU A 333 -16.02 20.96 3.23
N LEU A 334 -15.38 20.02 2.54
CA LEU A 334 -14.24 19.26 3.05
C LEU A 334 -13.10 20.18 3.48
N ARG A 335 -12.72 21.14 2.65
CA ARG A 335 -11.62 22.07 2.93
C ARG A 335 -11.95 23.05 4.04
N THR A 336 -13.07 23.75 3.95
CA THR A 336 -13.33 24.91 4.83
C THR A 336 -13.90 24.52 6.17
N LYS A 337 -14.65 23.41 6.25
CA LYS A 337 -15.29 22.96 7.50
C LYS A 337 -14.51 21.84 8.18
N TYR A 338 -14.03 20.88 7.40
CA TYR A 338 -13.37 19.67 7.92
C TYR A 338 -11.85 19.71 7.83
N THR A 339 -11.25 20.71 7.17
CA THR A 339 -9.80 20.75 6.90
C THR A 339 -9.29 19.47 6.23
N ILE A 340 -10.15 18.79 5.47
CA ILE A 340 -9.80 17.67 4.61
C ILE A 340 -9.35 18.26 3.28
N LEU A 341 -8.04 18.24 3.05
CA LEU A 341 -7.43 18.78 1.84
C LEU A 341 -7.18 17.65 0.82
N PRO A 342 -7.20 17.98 -0.48
CA PRO A 342 -6.72 17.08 -1.52
C PRO A 342 -5.25 16.67 -1.32
N ASN A 343 -4.84 15.64 -2.05
CA ASN A 343 -3.48 15.12 -2.10
C ASN A 343 -2.47 16.26 -2.28
N THR A 344 -1.36 16.20 -1.54
CA THR A 344 -0.29 17.20 -1.62
C THR A 344 0.18 17.41 -3.06
N GLY A 345 0.24 18.67 -3.50
CA GLY A 345 0.65 19.02 -4.86
C GLY A 345 -0.47 18.97 -5.91
N THR A 346 -1.74 18.76 -5.52
CA THR A 346 -2.88 18.84 -6.45
C THR A 346 -2.98 20.23 -7.06
N LEU A 347 -2.88 20.32 -8.39
CA LEU A 347 -3.07 21.57 -9.16
C LEU A 347 -4.35 21.55 -10.01
N SER A 348 -4.91 20.37 -10.23
CA SER A 348 -6.19 20.18 -10.91
C SER A 348 -6.84 18.90 -10.42
N PHE A 349 -8.16 18.89 -10.31
CA PHE A 349 -8.93 17.71 -9.92
C PHE A 349 -9.08 16.72 -11.07
N ILE A 350 -8.83 15.45 -10.76
CA ILE A 350 -9.09 14.31 -11.64
C ILE A 350 -10.61 14.20 -11.87
N GLY A 351 -11.01 13.88 -13.11
CA GLY A 351 -12.41 13.70 -13.49
C GLY A 351 -13.19 15.01 -13.72
N LEU A 352 -12.53 16.17 -13.64
CA LEU A 352 -13.10 17.47 -13.98
C LEU A 352 -12.42 18.07 -15.23
N PRO A 353 -13.17 18.71 -16.15
CA PRO A 353 -12.57 19.48 -17.23
C PRO A 353 -11.71 20.62 -16.67
N ILE A 354 -10.61 20.97 -17.35
CA ILE A 354 -9.61 21.97 -16.88
C ILE A 354 -10.27 23.27 -16.38
N LYS A 355 -11.30 23.77 -17.09
CA LYS A 355 -12.05 24.98 -16.73
C LYS A 355 -12.65 24.93 -15.31
N TYR A 356 -13.08 23.75 -14.86
CA TYR A 356 -13.70 23.53 -13.55
C TYR A 356 -12.80 22.76 -12.57
N GLY A 357 -11.72 22.16 -13.06
CA GLY A 357 -10.83 21.31 -12.29
C GLY A 357 -9.62 22.04 -11.70
N LYS A 358 -9.22 23.20 -12.24
CA LYS A 358 -8.03 23.93 -11.77
C LYS A 358 -8.15 24.27 -10.28
N TYR A 359 -7.23 23.78 -9.48
CA TYR A 359 -7.30 23.82 -8.02
C TYR A 359 -6.27 24.78 -7.43
N ASN A 360 -6.67 25.48 -6.37
CA ASN A 360 -5.78 26.27 -5.53
C ASN A 360 -6.06 25.91 -4.08
N VAL A 361 -5.03 25.61 -3.27
CA VAL A 361 -5.22 25.16 -1.88
C VAL A 361 -5.95 26.19 -1.00
N ASN A 362 -5.79 27.48 -1.27
CA ASN A 362 -6.40 28.55 -0.49
C ASN A 362 -7.82 28.89 -0.99
N LEU A 363 -8.04 28.86 -2.30
CA LEU A 363 -9.31 29.27 -2.92
C LEU A 363 -10.28 28.09 -3.14
N GLY A 364 -9.75 26.89 -3.34
CA GLY A 364 -10.48 25.68 -3.73
C GLY A 364 -10.67 25.54 -5.24
N LEU A 365 -11.74 24.83 -5.62
CA LEU A 365 -12.19 24.73 -7.01
C LEU A 365 -12.84 26.03 -7.51
N PRO A 366 -12.81 26.32 -8.83
CA PRO A 366 -13.40 27.52 -9.40
C PRO A 366 -14.91 27.56 -9.15
N GLN A 367 -15.41 28.71 -8.70
CA GLN A 367 -16.83 28.89 -8.43
C GLN A 367 -17.66 28.76 -9.73
N PRO A 368 -18.77 27.99 -9.72
CA PRO A 368 -19.71 27.97 -10.82
C PRO A 368 -20.33 29.34 -11.08
N ASP A 369 -20.77 29.57 -12.32
CA ASP A 369 -21.51 30.78 -12.69
C ASP A 369 -22.85 30.90 -11.94
N TYR A 370 -23.39 32.11 -11.90
CA TYR A 370 -24.62 32.44 -11.16
C TYR A 370 -25.81 31.56 -11.57
N GLN A 371 -25.96 31.28 -12.87
CA GLN A 371 -27.05 30.45 -13.38
C GLN A 371 -26.98 29.03 -12.83
N LYS A 372 -25.79 28.41 -12.84
CA LYS A 372 -25.59 27.07 -12.25
C LYS A 372 -25.77 27.04 -10.75
N LEU A 373 -25.37 28.11 -10.03
CA LEU A 373 -25.60 28.20 -8.59
C LEU A 373 -27.10 28.24 -8.28
N ASN A 374 -27.87 29.06 -8.98
CA ASN A 374 -29.32 29.13 -8.81
C ASN A 374 -30.02 27.79 -9.15
N GLU A 375 -29.59 27.13 -10.24
CA GLU A 375 -30.10 25.81 -10.58
C GLU A 375 -29.77 24.76 -9.50
N ARG A 376 -28.53 24.76 -9.02
CA ARG A 376 -28.09 23.89 -7.92
C ARG A 376 -28.93 24.10 -6.67
N GLU A 377 -29.19 25.33 -6.25
CA GLU A 377 -30.02 25.61 -5.07
C GLU A 377 -31.42 25.00 -5.15
N ASN A 378 -32.06 25.07 -6.33
CA ASN A 378 -33.35 24.43 -6.56
C ASN A 378 -33.25 22.90 -6.47
N GLN A 379 -32.20 22.29 -7.03
CA GLN A 379 -31.97 20.85 -6.96
C GLN A 379 -31.66 20.38 -5.52
N VAL A 380 -30.84 21.14 -4.77
CA VAL A 380 -30.51 20.86 -3.37
C VAL A 380 -31.74 20.90 -2.49
N ARG A 381 -32.66 21.87 -2.70
CA ARG A 381 -33.93 21.92 -1.95
C ARG A 381 -34.76 20.64 -2.10
N LYS A 382 -34.86 20.12 -3.33
CA LYS A 382 -35.56 18.85 -3.60
C LYS A 382 -34.83 17.65 -2.97
N TRP A 383 -33.50 17.60 -3.09
CA TRP A 383 -32.70 16.55 -2.47
C TRP A 383 -32.83 16.53 -0.94
N LYS A 384 -32.83 17.70 -0.29
CA LYS A 384 -33.01 17.80 1.17
C LYS A 384 -34.33 17.21 1.65
N GLN A 385 -35.42 17.39 0.89
CA GLN A 385 -36.72 16.78 1.22
C GLN A 385 -36.62 15.24 1.22
N ILE A 386 -35.96 14.67 0.21
CA ILE A 386 -35.74 13.23 0.08
C ILE A 386 -34.88 12.71 1.25
N ILE A 387 -33.74 13.36 1.52
CA ILE A 387 -32.84 12.92 2.60
C ILE A 387 -33.52 13.02 3.96
N ASN A 388 -34.22 14.11 4.26
CA ASN A 388 -34.95 14.25 5.52
C ASN A 388 -35.96 13.13 5.71
N GLN A 389 -36.69 12.74 4.66
CA GLN A 389 -37.61 11.60 4.72
C GLN A 389 -36.86 10.30 5.03
N LEU A 390 -35.78 10.01 4.30
CA LEU A 390 -34.98 8.80 4.49
C LEU A 390 -34.35 8.72 5.89
N GLU A 391 -33.95 9.86 6.46
CA GLU A 391 -33.44 9.94 7.82
C GLU A 391 -34.52 9.72 8.89
N LEU A 392 -35.74 10.21 8.66
CA LEU A 392 -36.88 9.93 9.54
C LEU A 392 -37.23 8.43 9.52
N GLU A 393 -37.27 7.82 8.34
CA GLU A 393 -37.48 6.37 8.18
C GLU A 393 -36.38 5.57 8.89
N ALA A 394 -35.12 6.02 8.82
CA ALA A 394 -34.01 5.39 9.52
C ALA A 394 -34.15 5.50 11.05
N LYS A 395 -34.55 6.68 11.57
CA LYS A 395 -34.76 6.90 13.01
C LYS A 395 -35.88 6.02 13.57
N GLN A 396 -36.96 5.84 12.82
CA GLN A 396 -38.12 5.03 13.20
C GLN A 396 -37.89 3.52 13.06
N SER A 397 -36.84 3.10 12.36
CA SER A 397 -36.53 1.68 12.21
C SER A 397 -36.07 1.03 13.52
N VAL A 398 -36.64 -0.15 13.81
CA VAL A 398 -36.39 -0.94 15.03
C VAL A 398 -35.16 -1.85 14.88
N LEU A 399 -34.63 -1.97 13.66
CA LEU A 399 -33.46 -2.79 13.29
C LEU A 399 -32.16 -1.98 13.33
#